data_AF-A0A565BDZ2-F1
#
_entry.id   AF-A0A565BDZ2-F1
#
_cell.length_a   1.000
_cell.length_b   1.000
_cell.length_c   1.000
_cell.angle_alpha   90.00
_cell.angle_beta   90.00
_cell.angle_gamma   90.00
#
_symmetry.space_group_name_H-M   'P 1'
#
loop_
_entity.id
_entity.type
_entity.pdbx_description
1 polymer ?
#
loop_
_entity_poly.entity_id
_entity_poly.type
_entity_poly.pdbx_seq_one_letter_code
_entity_poly.pdbx_strand_id
1 'polypeptide(L)'
;MTSLMFTDCFASTTSHPSRPNGAFLPRRWIEQLSLRSTASVRGHTCILSIRSSSSDTAMVIYEFPVTLKIIDEIRTDVIKMKKSIGAVPGLAVVLLGDSNYSESYESYEVPCMLVQMKSFEVRLAKDSSEEEVFKSISRLNDDPCVHGIIVPPRLLPSMQHMDEKIVNAISAEKDANGFHPLNIGRLAMRGREPFFAPCAPKGYIEVLHRYNIEIKGKRAVVIGRSNDFGIPIALLLQREDATVTIIHSETKNPEEITRQADIVISDIGKPNMVRGSWIKPGAVVINIGTHLVRDPNAPEGFRIVGDICYEEVCKVASAITPFEGGPGFLTLTMLLSNVLTSAKRFHNFIQMMRKNMYVDGSNKETINLDKITARLKKLSYGRSSDHCDIALVARNVCGGLYNGINSMN
;
A
#
# COMPACT_ATOMS: atom_id res chain seq x y z
N MET A 1 6.91 -24.47 56.08
CA MET A 1 7.84 -25.63 56.07
C MET A 1 8.21 -25.84 54.61
N THR A 2 9.48 -25.66 54.17
CA THR A 2 10.63 -26.60 54.24
C THR A 2 10.30 -27.98 53.67
N SER A 3 11.07 -28.62 52.77
CA SER A 3 12.38 -28.34 52.11
C SER A 3 12.38 -28.95 50.69
N LEU A 4 13.03 -28.44 49.64
CA LEU A 4 14.49 -28.32 49.31
C LEU A 4 15.24 -29.64 49.01
N MET A 5 15.92 -29.68 47.84
CA MET A 5 17.00 -30.58 47.37
C MET A 5 16.62 -32.04 47.00
N PHE A 6 16.95 -32.58 45.81
CA PHE A 6 18.25 -33.08 45.24
C PHE A 6 18.78 -34.34 45.98
N THR A 7 19.44 -35.36 45.37
CA THR A 7 20.30 -35.41 44.15
C THR A 7 20.41 -36.86 43.55
N ASP A 8 21.16 -37.01 42.43
CA ASP A 8 22.03 -38.18 42.06
C ASP A 8 21.42 -39.51 41.51
N CYS A 9 22.09 -40.32 40.64
CA CYS A 9 23.40 -40.20 39.92
C CYS A 9 23.57 -41.12 38.68
N PHE A 10 24.70 -40.95 37.93
CA PHE A 10 25.29 -41.76 36.82
C PHE A 10 24.43 -42.01 35.53
N ALA A 11 24.84 -41.77 34.27
CA ALA A 11 26.07 -42.06 33.48
C ALA A 11 26.13 -43.51 32.93
N SER A 12 26.54 -43.84 31.69
CA SER A 12 27.04 -43.08 30.51
C SER A 12 26.62 -43.83 29.19
N THR A 13 27.14 -43.68 27.94
CA THR A 13 28.37 -43.11 27.34
C THR A 13 28.24 -42.85 25.81
N THR A 14 29.00 -41.88 25.27
CA THR A 14 29.52 -41.71 23.87
C THR A 14 28.81 -42.28 22.61
N SER A 15 28.43 -41.38 21.67
CA SER A 15 29.04 -41.32 20.32
C SER A 15 28.57 -40.09 19.49
N HIS A 16 29.35 -39.73 18.45
CA HIS A 16 29.18 -38.61 17.50
C HIS A 16 29.83 -39.03 16.16
N PRO A 17 29.60 -38.34 15.01
CA PRO A 17 28.56 -37.36 14.64
C PRO A 17 27.84 -37.68 13.30
N SER A 18 26.81 -36.92 12.90
CA SER A 18 26.70 -36.24 11.57
C SER A 18 25.28 -35.80 11.12
N ARG A 19 25.14 -34.48 10.89
CA ARG A 19 24.22 -33.74 9.97
C ARG A 19 22.66 -33.95 10.05
N PRO A 20 21.86 -33.03 9.46
CA PRO A 20 20.46 -32.83 9.86
C PRO A 20 19.40 -33.19 8.80
N ASN A 21 18.17 -33.45 9.24
CA ASN A 21 16.90 -32.89 8.72
C ASN A 21 15.68 -33.52 9.44
N GLY A 22 14.52 -32.85 9.41
CA GLY A 22 13.23 -33.45 9.78
C GLY A 22 12.53 -32.84 10.99
N ALA A 23 12.01 -31.61 10.86
CA ALA A 23 11.03 -31.09 11.82
C ALA A 23 9.68 -31.81 11.64
N PHE A 24 9.05 -32.22 12.74
CA PHE A 24 7.74 -32.89 12.73
C PHE A 24 6.61 -31.93 12.33
N LEU A 25 5.64 -32.42 11.54
CA LEU A 25 4.34 -31.79 11.34
C LEU A 25 3.22 -32.74 11.83
N PRO A 26 2.32 -32.30 12.74
CA PRO A 26 1.21 -33.13 13.18
C PRO A 26 0.11 -33.20 12.12
N ARG A 27 -0.23 -34.41 11.65
CA ARG A 27 -1.41 -34.63 10.79
C ARG A 27 -2.70 -34.39 11.58
N ARG A 28 -3.56 -33.48 11.08
CA ARG A 28 -5.01 -33.47 11.30
C ARG A 28 -5.68 -32.77 10.10
N TRP A 29 -7.02 -32.89 10.00
CA TRP A 29 -7.85 -32.41 8.88
C TRP A 29 -7.74 -33.19 7.55
N ILE A 30 -7.81 -34.52 7.64
CA ILE A 30 -8.56 -35.31 6.66
C ILE A 30 -9.57 -36.15 7.44
N GLU A 31 -10.81 -35.68 7.54
CA GLU A 31 -12.07 -36.44 7.76
C GLU A 31 -13.22 -35.47 8.10
N GLN A 32 -14.14 -35.25 7.15
CA GLN A 32 -15.57 -34.95 7.40
C GLN A 32 -16.42 -34.90 6.11
N LEU A 33 -16.37 -35.97 5.30
CA LEU A 33 -17.34 -36.18 4.21
C LEU A 33 -18.56 -36.96 4.70
N SER A 34 -19.48 -36.26 5.37
CA SER A 34 -20.76 -36.79 5.84
C SER A 34 -21.76 -36.94 4.68
N LEU A 35 -21.62 -38.00 3.87
CA LEU A 35 -22.57 -38.33 2.80
C LEU A 35 -23.89 -38.86 3.39
N ARG A 36 -24.87 -37.98 3.60
CA ARG A 36 -26.27 -38.38 3.84
C ARG A 36 -27.01 -38.58 2.52
N SER A 37 -27.11 -39.83 2.08
CA SER A 37 -28.04 -40.23 1.02
C SER A 37 -29.46 -40.36 1.59
N THR A 38 -30.40 -39.58 1.07
CA THR A 38 -31.84 -39.82 1.24
C THR A 38 -32.44 -40.10 -0.13
N ALA A 39 -32.51 -41.38 -0.52
CA ALA A 39 -33.15 -41.78 -1.76
C ALA A 39 -34.67 -41.58 -1.68
N SER A 40 -35.23 -40.84 -2.64
CA SER A 40 -36.67 -40.75 -2.87
C SER A 40 -36.98 -41.29 -4.27
N VAL A 41 -37.89 -42.26 -4.35
CA VAL A 41 -38.19 -42.98 -5.60
C VAL A 41 -39.50 -42.46 -6.19
N ARG A 42 -39.41 -41.46 -7.09
CA ARG A 42 -40.25 -41.26 -8.30
C ARG A 42 -40.03 -39.87 -8.91
N GLY A 43 -39.89 -39.82 -10.24
CA GLY A 43 -40.30 -38.68 -11.08
C GLY A 43 -39.35 -37.48 -11.19
N HIS A 44 -38.81 -37.31 -12.40
CA HIS A 44 -38.36 -36.05 -13.02
C HIS A 44 -37.19 -35.25 -12.41
N THR A 45 -36.16 -35.08 -13.26
CA THR A 45 -35.26 -33.91 -13.36
C THR A 45 -34.80 -33.26 -12.05
N CYS A 46 -33.80 -33.87 -11.40
CA CYS A 46 -33.07 -33.22 -10.31
C CYS A 46 -32.21 -32.06 -10.86
N ILE A 47 -32.66 -30.81 -10.69
CA ILE A 47 -31.86 -29.63 -10.96
C ILE A 47 -30.83 -29.47 -9.85
N LEU A 48 -29.55 -29.72 -10.16
CA LEU A 48 -28.41 -29.50 -9.28
C LEU A 48 -28.18 -28.00 -9.04
N SER A 49 -28.97 -27.43 -8.13
CA SER A 49 -28.74 -26.12 -7.55
C SER A 49 -27.48 -26.16 -6.68
N ILE A 50 -26.32 -25.99 -7.31
CA ILE A 50 -25.06 -25.72 -6.60
C ILE A 50 -25.16 -24.30 -6.04
N ARG A 51 -25.80 -24.17 -4.87
CA ARG A 51 -25.49 -23.07 -3.96
C ARG A 51 -24.06 -23.31 -3.49
N SER A 52 -23.10 -22.62 -4.10
CA SER A 52 -21.79 -22.47 -3.49
C SER A 52 -22.00 -21.84 -2.12
N SER A 53 -21.67 -22.56 -1.05
CA SER A 53 -21.39 -21.95 0.23
C SER A 53 -20.16 -21.08 0.03
N SER A 54 -20.39 -19.78 -0.22
CA SER A 54 -19.37 -18.76 -0.04
C SER A 54 -18.79 -18.94 1.37
N SER A 55 -17.46 -18.94 1.50
CA SER A 55 -16.83 -18.88 2.82
C SER A 55 -17.39 -17.69 3.59
N ASP A 56 -17.78 -17.88 4.85
CA ASP A 56 -18.34 -16.85 5.75
C ASP A 56 -17.28 -15.82 6.22
N THR A 57 -16.35 -15.48 5.33
CA THR A 57 -15.17 -14.66 5.53
C THR A 57 -14.93 -13.78 4.31
N ALA A 58 -14.77 -12.49 4.53
CA ALA A 58 -14.51 -11.47 3.51
C ALA A 58 -13.30 -11.80 2.60
N MET A 59 -13.37 -11.38 1.33
CA MET A 59 -12.23 -11.41 0.42
C MET A 59 -11.11 -10.50 0.93
N VAL A 60 -9.90 -11.05 1.07
CA VAL A 60 -8.75 -10.28 1.58
C VAL A 60 -8.12 -9.44 0.46
N ILE A 61 -8.08 -8.13 0.66
CA ILE A 61 -7.54 -7.12 -0.28
C ILE A 61 -6.07 -6.87 0.08
N TYR A 62 -5.15 -7.42 -0.72
CA TYR A 62 -3.71 -7.25 -0.53
C TYR A 62 -3.16 -6.12 -1.42
N GLU A 63 -2.55 -5.12 -0.80
CA GLU A 63 -1.92 -4.00 -1.53
C GLU A 63 -0.66 -4.42 -2.28
N PHE A 64 0.18 -5.29 -1.69
CA PHE A 64 1.50 -5.63 -2.25
C PHE A 64 1.45 -6.22 -3.68
N PRO A 65 0.54 -7.16 -4.04
CA PRO A 65 0.37 -7.61 -5.43
C PRO A 65 -0.15 -6.54 -6.40
N VAL A 66 -0.83 -5.50 -5.91
CA VAL A 66 -1.21 -4.33 -6.71
C VAL A 66 0.00 -3.44 -6.93
N THR A 67 0.73 -3.11 -5.85
CA THR A 67 1.95 -2.30 -5.86
C THR A 67 2.99 -2.84 -6.84
N LEU A 68 3.26 -4.15 -6.85
CA LEU A 68 4.21 -4.77 -7.79
C LEU A 68 3.82 -4.60 -9.27
N LYS A 69 2.52 -4.64 -9.61
CA LYS A 69 2.05 -4.38 -10.98
C LYS A 69 2.29 -2.94 -11.39
N ILE A 70 1.95 -1.99 -10.51
CA ILE A 70 2.14 -0.56 -10.75
C ILE A 70 3.64 -0.22 -10.92
N ILE A 71 4.55 -0.87 -10.18
CA ILE A 71 6.00 -0.72 -10.36
C ILE A 71 6.44 -1.14 -11.78
N ASP A 72 5.97 -2.27 -12.31
CA ASP A 72 6.34 -2.74 -13.66
C ASP A 72 5.72 -1.88 -14.78
N GLU A 73 4.50 -1.38 -14.57
CA GLU A 73 3.83 -0.41 -15.44
C GLU A 73 4.60 0.92 -15.51
N ILE A 74 4.98 1.49 -14.36
CA ILE A 74 5.81 2.71 -14.28
C ILE A 74 7.15 2.46 -14.98
N ARG A 75 7.84 1.36 -14.67
CA ARG A 75 9.14 1.00 -15.27
C ARG A 75 9.05 0.88 -16.78
N THR A 76 8.00 0.24 -17.29
CA THR A 76 7.76 0.07 -18.73
C THR A 76 7.61 1.43 -19.43
N ASP A 77 6.85 2.36 -18.85
CA ASP A 77 6.68 3.70 -19.40
C ASP A 77 7.94 4.57 -19.26
N VAL A 78 8.76 4.42 -18.21
CA VAL A 78 10.07 5.09 -18.11
C VAL A 78 11.01 4.60 -19.22
N ILE A 79 11.10 3.30 -19.45
CA ILE A 79 11.89 2.72 -20.54
C ILE A 79 11.39 3.24 -21.91
N LYS A 80 10.08 3.34 -22.10
CA LYS A 80 9.45 3.86 -23.31
C LYS A 80 9.80 5.34 -23.54
N MET A 81 9.62 6.18 -22.51
CA MET A 81 9.97 7.61 -22.55
C MET A 81 11.47 7.80 -22.88
N LYS A 82 12.35 7.08 -22.21
CA LYS A 82 13.81 7.10 -22.45
C LYS A 82 14.17 6.73 -23.89
N LYS A 83 13.53 5.71 -24.46
CA LYS A 83 13.75 5.30 -25.86
C LYS A 83 13.21 6.31 -26.88
N SER A 84 12.10 6.97 -26.57
CA SER A 84 11.42 7.86 -27.51
C SER A 84 11.97 9.30 -27.53
N ILE A 85 12.47 9.82 -26.40
CA ILE A 85 12.94 11.21 -26.28
C ILE A 85 14.24 11.39 -25.48
N GLY A 86 14.93 10.31 -25.09
CA GLY A 86 16.15 10.35 -24.27
C GLY A 86 15.95 10.74 -22.79
N ALA A 87 14.89 11.50 -22.49
CA ALA A 87 14.57 11.95 -21.14
C ALA A 87 14.13 10.82 -20.19
N VAL A 88 14.40 11.01 -18.90
CA VAL A 88 14.08 10.10 -17.80
C VAL A 88 13.51 10.94 -16.66
N PRO A 89 12.42 10.53 -15.98
CA PRO A 89 11.89 11.26 -14.82
C PRO A 89 12.90 11.33 -13.68
N GLY A 90 12.80 12.37 -12.86
CA GLY A 90 13.70 12.63 -11.76
C GLY A 90 12.94 13.06 -10.50
N LEU A 91 13.17 12.35 -9.40
CA LEU A 91 12.70 12.72 -8.07
C LEU A 91 13.85 13.39 -7.31
N ALA A 92 13.60 14.56 -6.73
CA ALA A 92 14.48 15.19 -5.76
C ALA A 92 13.94 15.06 -4.35
N VAL A 93 14.82 14.85 -3.38
CA VAL A 93 14.48 14.73 -1.96
C VAL A 93 15.38 15.65 -1.16
N VAL A 94 14.79 16.54 -0.36
CA VAL A 94 15.51 17.39 0.59
C VAL A 94 15.42 16.75 1.97
N LEU A 95 16.58 16.46 2.56
CA LEU A 95 16.73 15.82 3.87
C LEU A 95 17.40 16.80 4.84
N LEU A 96 16.98 16.79 6.11
CA LEU A 96 17.52 17.66 7.16
C LEU A 96 18.20 16.86 8.27
N GLY A 97 19.50 17.13 8.45
CA GLY A 97 20.32 16.63 9.55
C GLY A 97 20.99 15.27 9.35
N ASP A 98 22.04 15.03 10.13
CA ASP A 98 22.85 13.81 10.15
C ASP A 98 22.15 12.65 10.87
N SER A 99 20.95 12.32 10.42
CA SER A 99 20.17 11.23 11.00
C SER A 99 20.73 9.87 10.58
N ASN A 100 21.30 9.11 11.53
CA ASN A 100 21.72 7.70 11.36
C ASN A 100 20.59 6.75 10.89
N TYR A 101 19.36 7.25 10.77
CA TYR A 101 18.21 6.64 10.10
C TYR A 101 18.47 6.30 8.61
N SER A 102 19.57 6.78 8.04
CA SER A 102 20.06 6.42 6.70
C SER A 102 20.27 4.91 6.49
N GLU A 103 20.54 4.14 7.54
CA GLU A 103 20.82 2.70 7.41
C GLU A 103 19.57 1.80 7.32
N SER A 104 18.34 2.33 7.51
CA SER A 104 17.16 1.46 7.61
C SER A 104 15.85 1.92 6.97
N TYR A 105 15.58 3.22 6.73
CA TYR A 105 14.17 3.65 6.49
C TYR A 105 13.80 4.48 5.24
N GLU A 106 14.57 5.47 4.77
CA GLU A 106 14.09 6.40 3.71
C GLU A 106 15.07 6.62 2.53
N SER A 107 15.68 5.55 2.00
CA SER A 107 16.35 5.64 0.69
C SER A 107 15.33 5.68 -0.46
N TYR A 108 15.14 6.86 -1.05
CA TYR A 108 14.34 7.05 -2.27
C TYR A 108 15.09 6.62 -3.55
N GLU A 109 16.41 6.39 -3.47
CA GLU A 109 17.22 5.94 -4.59
C GLU A 109 16.84 4.54 -5.06
N VAL A 110 16.73 3.56 -4.16
CA VAL A 110 16.38 2.18 -4.52
C VAL A 110 15.01 2.09 -5.22
N PRO A 111 13.92 2.72 -4.72
CA PRO A 111 12.66 2.88 -5.45
C PRO A 111 12.83 3.48 -6.85
N CYS A 112 13.60 4.56 -6.99
CA CYS A 112 13.86 5.18 -8.30
C CYS A 112 14.62 4.24 -9.25
N MET A 113 15.65 3.54 -8.77
CA MET A 113 16.41 2.54 -9.53
C MET A 113 15.53 1.38 -9.99
N LEU A 114 14.60 0.91 -9.14
CA LEU A 114 13.64 -0.13 -9.52
C LEU A 114 12.84 0.30 -10.75
N VAL A 115 12.33 1.54 -10.82
CA VAL A 115 11.59 2.05 -11.98
C VAL A 115 12.46 2.73 -13.07
N GLN A 116 13.79 2.72 -12.91
CA GLN A 116 14.78 3.38 -13.80
C GLN A 116 14.70 4.92 -13.88
N MET A 117 14.18 5.58 -12.83
CA MET A 117 14.21 7.04 -12.68
C MET A 117 15.55 7.53 -12.12
N LYS A 118 15.82 8.84 -12.26
CA LYS A 118 16.88 9.51 -11.51
C LYS A 118 16.39 9.81 -10.09
N SER A 119 17.27 9.61 -9.11
CA SER A 119 17.13 10.18 -7.76
C SER A 119 18.13 11.34 -7.61
N PHE A 120 17.73 12.39 -6.92
CA PHE A 120 18.58 13.51 -6.52
C PHE A 120 18.39 13.74 -5.03
N GLU A 121 19.47 13.72 -4.26
CA GLU A 121 19.42 13.89 -2.80
C GLU A 121 20.11 15.20 -2.40
N VAL A 122 19.42 16.02 -1.61
CA VAL A 122 19.94 17.27 -1.07
C VAL A 122 19.91 17.16 0.45
N ARG A 123 21.06 16.83 1.05
CA ARG A 123 21.25 16.85 2.51
C ARG A 123 21.59 18.27 2.96
N LEU A 124 20.81 18.79 3.89
CA LEU A 124 21.03 20.03 4.62
C LEU A 124 21.38 19.71 6.08
N ALA A 125 22.07 20.61 6.77
CA ALA A 125 22.45 20.41 8.17
C ALA A 125 21.21 20.45 9.08
N LYS A 126 21.31 19.89 10.29
CA LYS A 126 20.16 19.85 11.23
C LYS A 126 19.76 21.25 11.72
N ASP A 127 20.72 22.16 11.73
CA ASP A 127 20.66 23.56 12.11
C ASP A 127 20.58 24.52 10.90
N SER A 128 20.41 24.01 9.67
CA SER A 128 20.17 24.84 8.49
C SER A 128 18.92 25.71 8.65
N SER A 129 19.04 26.96 8.20
CA SER A 129 18.01 27.99 8.28
C SER A 129 16.82 27.74 7.35
N GLU A 130 15.67 28.37 7.64
CA GLU A 130 14.52 28.35 6.72
C GLU A 130 14.91 28.84 5.31
N GLU A 131 15.79 29.86 5.21
CA GLU A 131 16.24 30.39 3.91
C GLU A 131 16.99 29.32 3.11
N GLU A 132 17.89 28.55 3.72
CA GLU A 132 18.65 27.49 3.03
C GLU A 132 17.75 26.36 2.52
N VAL A 133 16.70 26.01 3.28
CA VAL A 133 15.65 25.07 2.84
C VAL A 133 14.91 25.63 1.63
N PHE A 134 14.39 26.86 1.70
CA PHE A 134 13.64 27.46 0.58
C PHE A 134 14.50 27.72 -0.66
N LYS A 135 15.77 28.11 -0.48
CA LYS A 135 16.77 28.29 -1.54
C LYS A 135 17.12 26.98 -2.23
N SER A 136 17.11 25.87 -1.49
CA SER A 136 17.28 24.52 -2.05
C SER A 136 16.03 24.07 -2.82
N ILE A 137 14.84 24.26 -2.26
CA ILE A 137 13.56 23.98 -2.95
C ILE A 137 13.44 24.80 -4.23
N SER A 138 13.82 26.10 -4.20
CA SER A 138 13.80 26.99 -5.37
C SER A 138 14.68 26.48 -6.51
N ARG A 139 15.94 26.09 -6.22
CA ARG A 139 16.84 25.46 -7.20
C ARG A 139 16.23 24.20 -7.82
N LEU A 140 15.55 23.38 -7.03
CA LEU A 140 14.88 22.16 -7.51
C LEU A 140 13.59 22.46 -8.31
N ASN A 141 12.90 23.56 -8.03
CA ASN A 141 11.79 24.05 -8.86
C ASN A 141 12.27 24.46 -10.26
N ASP A 142 13.45 25.09 -10.37
CA ASP A 142 13.99 25.56 -11.64
C ASP A 142 14.71 24.45 -12.46
N ASP A 143 15.25 23.41 -11.82
CA ASP A 143 16.01 22.36 -12.52
C ASP A 143 15.14 21.51 -13.48
N PRO A 144 15.39 21.52 -14.81
CA PRO A 144 14.62 20.74 -15.79
C PRO A 144 14.89 19.22 -15.73
N CYS A 145 15.87 18.75 -14.95
CA CYS A 145 16.05 17.33 -14.64
C CYS A 145 15.15 16.84 -13.50
N VAL A 146 14.65 17.76 -12.66
CA VAL A 146 13.80 17.45 -11.51
C VAL A 146 12.34 17.61 -11.90
N HIS A 147 11.56 16.57 -11.65
CA HIS A 147 10.15 16.48 -12.06
C HIS A 147 9.22 16.26 -10.85
N GLY A 148 9.74 15.71 -9.76
CA GLY A 148 9.08 15.65 -8.45
C GLY A 148 10.03 16.11 -7.35
N ILE A 149 9.51 16.73 -6.29
CA ILE A 149 10.24 17.16 -5.09
C ILE A 149 9.49 16.64 -3.85
N ILE A 150 10.24 16.16 -2.85
CA ILE A 150 9.75 15.89 -1.48
C ILE A 150 10.68 16.55 -0.46
N VAL A 151 10.07 17.02 0.64
CA VAL A 151 10.73 17.20 1.94
C VAL A 151 9.98 16.30 2.94
N PRO A 152 10.58 15.24 3.52
CA PRO A 152 9.85 14.33 4.41
C PRO A 152 9.52 14.99 5.77
N PRO A 153 8.24 14.99 6.22
CA PRO A 153 7.84 15.71 7.44
C PRO A 153 8.46 15.13 8.72
N ARG A 154 8.89 13.86 8.70
CA ARG A 154 9.51 13.18 9.85
C ARG A 154 10.88 13.75 10.24
N LEU A 155 11.50 14.57 9.39
CA LEU A 155 12.77 15.25 9.65
C LEU A 155 12.63 16.67 10.22
N LEU A 156 11.39 17.15 10.43
CA LEU A 156 11.07 18.46 11.01
C LEU A 156 10.58 18.46 12.49
N PRO A 157 11.01 17.58 13.43
CA PRO A 157 10.50 17.59 14.82
C PRO A 157 10.54 18.94 15.56
N SER A 158 11.52 19.79 15.26
CA SER A 158 11.67 21.13 15.84
C SER A 158 10.93 22.24 15.07
N MET A 159 10.38 21.94 13.89
CA MET A 159 9.92 22.92 12.90
C MET A 159 8.49 22.64 12.40
N GLN A 160 7.59 22.13 13.26
CA GLN A 160 6.19 21.81 12.92
C GLN A 160 5.36 22.99 12.34
N HIS A 161 5.88 24.22 12.38
CA HIS A 161 5.28 25.41 11.76
C HIS A 161 5.81 25.68 10.34
N MET A 162 6.72 24.86 9.82
CA MET A 162 7.25 24.97 8.45
C MET A 162 6.50 24.13 7.43
N ASP A 163 5.81 23.05 7.81
CA ASP A 163 5.28 22.05 6.87
C ASP A 163 4.43 22.69 5.76
N GLU A 164 3.50 23.58 6.11
CA GLU A 164 2.70 24.32 5.12
C GLU A 164 3.54 25.30 4.30
N LYS A 165 4.55 25.98 4.89
CA LYS A 165 5.46 26.86 4.13
C LYS A 165 6.24 26.07 3.08
N ILE A 166 6.77 24.91 3.47
CA ILE A 166 7.56 24.00 2.62
C ILE A 166 6.70 23.46 1.49
N VAL A 167 5.48 22.98 1.80
CA VAL A 167 4.52 22.50 0.81
C VAL A 167 4.12 23.59 -0.19
N ASN A 168 3.98 24.85 0.25
CA ASN A 168 3.70 26.00 -0.63
C ASN A 168 4.94 26.53 -1.39
N ALA A 169 6.16 26.22 -0.95
CA ALA A 169 7.39 26.61 -1.62
C ALA A 169 7.79 25.63 -2.75
N ILE A 170 7.40 24.36 -2.65
CA ILE A 170 7.48 23.40 -3.76
C ILE A 170 6.48 23.84 -4.83
N SER A 171 6.91 23.93 -6.09
CA SER A 171 6.00 24.22 -7.19
C SER A 171 4.88 23.17 -7.25
N ALA A 172 3.61 23.59 -7.37
CA ALA A 172 2.48 22.68 -7.56
C ALA A 172 2.66 21.71 -8.76
N GLU A 173 3.51 22.07 -9.73
CA GLU A 173 3.89 21.23 -10.89
C GLU A 173 4.93 20.15 -10.54
N LYS A 174 5.65 20.26 -9.42
CA LYS A 174 6.64 19.28 -8.92
C LYS A 174 6.32 18.72 -7.53
N ASP A 175 5.23 19.13 -6.89
CA ASP A 175 4.67 18.52 -5.66
C ASP A 175 4.24 17.06 -5.91
N ALA A 176 5.19 16.14 -5.85
CA ALA A 176 4.94 14.74 -6.19
C ALA A 176 4.07 14.03 -5.15
N ASN A 177 4.00 14.56 -3.92
CA ASN A 177 3.11 14.09 -2.86
C ASN A 177 1.64 14.48 -3.12
N GLY A 178 1.38 15.58 -3.83
CA GLY A 178 0.03 16.07 -4.16
C GLY A 178 -0.64 16.92 -3.08
N PHE A 179 0.11 17.37 -2.06
CA PHE A 179 -0.42 18.10 -0.91
C PHE A 179 -0.48 19.63 -1.09
N HIS A 180 0.14 20.17 -2.14
CA HIS A 180 0.11 21.61 -2.43
C HIS A 180 -1.34 22.11 -2.53
N PRO A 181 -1.75 23.22 -1.88
CA PRO A 181 -3.15 23.65 -1.85
C PRO A 181 -3.81 23.81 -3.23
N LEU A 182 -3.05 24.24 -4.26
CA LEU A 182 -3.53 24.24 -5.65
C LEU A 182 -3.86 22.84 -6.22
N ASN A 183 -3.17 21.78 -5.81
CA ASN A 183 -3.50 20.40 -6.20
C ASN A 183 -4.78 19.92 -5.49
N ILE A 184 -4.88 20.10 -4.17
CA ILE A 184 -6.11 19.79 -3.42
C ILE A 184 -7.32 20.61 -3.90
N GLY A 185 -7.13 21.90 -4.16
CA GLY A 185 -8.18 22.79 -4.69
C GLY A 185 -8.64 22.38 -6.09
N ARG A 186 -7.72 22.00 -6.99
CA ARG A 186 -8.08 21.43 -8.30
C ARG A 186 -8.77 20.08 -8.17
N LEU A 187 -8.34 19.23 -7.24
CA LEU A 187 -8.99 17.94 -6.94
C LEU A 187 -10.46 18.15 -6.52
N ALA A 188 -10.74 19.14 -5.67
CA ALA A 188 -12.09 19.48 -5.23
C ALA A 188 -12.99 20.11 -6.32
N MET A 189 -12.42 20.74 -7.35
CA MET A 189 -13.19 21.39 -8.43
C MET A 189 -13.55 20.42 -9.56
N ARG A 190 -14.85 20.16 -9.77
CA ARG A 190 -15.34 19.47 -10.98
C ARG A 190 -14.91 20.23 -12.24
N GLY A 191 -14.52 19.51 -13.29
CA GLY A 191 -14.07 20.08 -14.56
C GLY A 191 -12.65 20.65 -14.56
N ARG A 192 -11.86 20.42 -13.50
CA ARG A 192 -10.42 20.71 -13.45
C ARG A 192 -9.65 19.46 -13.08
N GLU A 193 -8.46 19.28 -13.62
CA GLU A 193 -7.54 18.24 -13.15
C GLU A 193 -6.43 18.82 -12.28
N PRO A 194 -6.13 18.22 -11.11
CA PRO A 194 -4.93 18.55 -10.36
C PRO A 194 -3.69 18.10 -11.14
N PHE A 195 -2.51 18.63 -10.81
CA PHE A 195 -1.28 18.07 -11.39
C PHE A 195 -1.02 16.67 -10.82
N PHE A 196 -1.35 16.46 -9.54
CA PHE A 196 -1.22 15.21 -8.81
C PHE A 196 -2.37 15.05 -7.82
N ALA A 197 -2.81 13.81 -7.59
CA ALA A 197 -3.63 13.45 -6.45
C ALA A 197 -2.75 12.84 -5.34
N PRO A 198 -3.05 13.08 -4.05
CA PRO A 198 -2.30 12.52 -2.92
C PRO A 198 -1.99 11.03 -3.02
N CYS A 199 -0.72 10.69 -2.78
CA CYS A 199 -0.16 9.38 -3.13
C CYS A 199 -0.90 8.20 -2.50
N ALA A 200 -1.15 8.21 -1.18
CA ALA A 200 -1.84 7.12 -0.51
C ALA A 200 -3.33 7.04 -0.94
N PRO A 201 -4.14 8.12 -0.87
CA PRO A 201 -5.51 8.12 -1.39
C PRO A 201 -5.64 7.64 -2.84
N LYS A 202 -4.78 8.13 -3.74
CA LYS A 202 -4.72 7.68 -5.14
C LYS A 202 -4.40 6.19 -5.26
N GLY A 203 -3.56 5.66 -4.37
CA GLY A 203 -3.24 4.23 -4.28
C GLY A 203 -4.43 3.36 -3.91
N TYR A 204 -5.25 3.77 -2.94
CA TYR A 204 -6.44 2.97 -2.58
C TYR A 204 -7.53 2.99 -3.65
N ILE A 205 -7.63 4.05 -4.45
CA ILE A 205 -8.47 4.05 -5.67
C ILE A 205 -7.95 3.02 -6.69
N GLU A 206 -6.64 2.97 -6.95
CA GLU A 206 -6.03 1.92 -7.80
C GLU A 206 -6.27 0.51 -7.23
N VAL A 207 -6.20 0.32 -5.92
CA VAL A 207 -6.51 -0.98 -5.27
C VAL A 207 -7.96 -1.37 -5.48
N LEU A 208 -8.93 -0.46 -5.23
CA LEU A 208 -10.36 -0.71 -5.46
C LEU A 208 -10.62 -1.11 -6.93
N HIS A 209 -10.11 -0.33 -7.88
CA HIS A 209 -10.23 -0.62 -9.32
C HIS A 209 -9.61 -1.97 -9.71
N ARG A 210 -8.41 -2.29 -9.22
CA ARG A 210 -7.68 -3.54 -9.55
C ARG A 210 -8.27 -4.79 -8.89
N TYR A 211 -9.08 -4.62 -7.85
CA TYR A 211 -9.95 -5.65 -7.29
C TYR A 211 -11.37 -5.68 -7.93
N ASN A 212 -11.63 -4.84 -8.93
CA ASN A 212 -12.92 -4.67 -9.61
C ASN A 212 -14.07 -4.26 -8.67
N ILE A 213 -13.76 -3.48 -7.64
CA ILE A 213 -14.74 -2.97 -6.68
C ILE A 213 -15.40 -1.72 -7.27
N GLU A 214 -16.67 -1.84 -7.63
CA GLU A 214 -17.47 -0.74 -8.19
C GLU A 214 -17.64 0.38 -7.16
N ILE A 215 -17.03 1.56 -7.42
CA ILE A 215 -17.17 2.77 -6.59
C ILE A 215 -18.42 3.58 -7.00
N LYS A 216 -18.76 3.56 -8.28
CA LYS A 216 -19.81 4.40 -8.89
C LYS A 216 -21.19 4.12 -8.28
N GLY A 217 -21.87 5.19 -7.88
CA GLY A 217 -23.21 5.13 -7.28
C GLY A 217 -23.28 4.51 -5.88
N LYS A 218 -22.16 4.06 -5.31
CA LYS A 218 -22.10 3.51 -3.94
C LYS A 218 -22.22 4.60 -2.89
N ARG A 219 -22.65 4.20 -1.69
CA ARG A 219 -22.49 5.01 -0.47
C ARG A 219 -21.12 4.71 0.13
N ALA A 220 -20.24 5.71 0.16
CA ALA A 220 -18.92 5.59 0.78
C ALA A 220 -18.86 6.39 2.08
N VAL A 221 -18.33 5.78 3.15
CA VAL A 221 -18.06 6.46 4.42
C VAL A 221 -16.54 6.51 4.64
N VAL A 222 -16.02 7.72 4.84
CA VAL A 222 -14.63 7.95 5.23
C VAL A 222 -14.62 8.33 6.71
N ILE A 223 -14.00 7.50 7.53
CA ILE A 223 -13.86 7.69 8.98
C ILE A 223 -12.49 8.30 9.21
N GLY A 224 -12.44 9.63 9.31
CA GLY A 224 -11.20 10.40 9.23
C GLY A 224 -11.34 11.65 8.36
N ARG A 225 -10.71 12.76 8.78
CA ARG A 225 -10.68 14.03 8.03
C ARG A 225 -9.29 14.68 8.00
N SER A 226 -8.27 13.84 7.98
CA SER A 226 -6.86 14.22 7.85
C SER A 226 -6.61 14.91 6.49
N ASN A 227 -5.67 15.87 6.45
CA ASN A 227 -5.35 16.65 5.25
C ASN A 227 -4.58 15.82 4.21
N ASP A 228 -3.80 14.85 4.66
CA ASP A 228 -2.95 13.97 3.86
C ASP A 228 -3.71 12.73 3.33
N PHE A 229 -4.74 12.26 4.05
CA PHE A 229 -5.51 11.09 3.62
C PHE A 229 -7.03 11.29 3.52
N GLY A 230 -7.72 11.56 4.62
CA GLY A 230 -9.17 11.49 4.75
C GLY A 230 -9.95 12.48 3.88
N ILE A 231 -9.48 13.73 3.78
CA ILE A 231 -10.09 14.71 2.88
C ILE A 231 -9.81 14.36 1.40
N PRO A 232 -8.57 14.08 0.96
CA PRO A 232 -8.32 13.71 -0.43
C PRO A 232 -9.00 12.42 -0.91
N ILE A 233 -9.09 11.36 -0.07
CA ILE A 233 -9.77 10.12 -0.48
C ILE A 233 -11.27 10.36 -0.68
N ALA A 234 -11.90 11.20 0.14
CA ALA A 234 -13.30 11.58 -0.02
C ALA A 234 -13.54 12.33 -1.34
N LEU A 235 -12.63 13.24 -1.73
CA LEU A 235 -12.70 13.94 -3.02
C LEU A 235 -12.48 13.00 -4.22
N LEU A 236 -11.60 12.00 -4.09
CA LEU A 236 -11.40 10.99 -5.14
C LEU A 236 -12.62 10.08 -5.31
N LEU A 237 -13.20 9.58 -4.22
CA LEU A 237 -14.45 8.81 -4.26
C LEU A 237 -15.60 9.61 -4.89
N GLN A 238 -15.68 10.92 -4.62
CA GLN A 238 -16.69 11.81 -5.23
C GLN A 238 -16.47 12.02 -6.75
N ARG A 239 -15.23 11.91 -7.23
CA ARG A 239 -14.88 11.94 -8.66
C ARG A 239 -15.25 10.64 -9.38
N GLU A 240 -15.17 9.51 -8.68
CA GLU A 240 -15.65 8.19 -9.12
C GLU A 240 -17.18 8.03 -8.97
N ASP A 241 -17.93 9.14 -8.88
CA ASP A 241 -19.39 9.21 -8.71
C ASP A 241 -19.96 8.43 -7.50
N ALA A 242 -19.22 8.31 -6.40
CA ALA A 242 -19.75 7.82 -5.12
C ALA A 242 -20.51 8.93 -4.34
N THR A 243 -21.50 8.51 -3.56
CA THR A 243 -22.12 9.35 -2.52
C THR A 243 -21.31 9.24 -1.24
N VAL A 244 -20.45 10.22 -1.00
CA VAL A 244 -19.46 10.21 0.08
C VAL A 244 -19.99 10.90 1.34
N THR A 245 -19.74 10.33 2.50
CA THR A 245 -19.93 10.95 3.82
C THR A 245 -18.63 10.87 4.62
N ILE A 246 -18.15 12.00 5.14
CA ILE A 246 -16.98 12.06 6.02
C ILE A 246 -17.47 12.10 7.47
N ILE A 247 -16.93 11.26 8.34
CA ILE A 247 -17.22 11.26 9.77
C ILE A 247 -15.93 11.41 10.60
N HIS A 248 -16.07 11.97 11.80
CA HIS A 248 -14.96 12.42 12.66
C HIS A 248 -15.37 12.42 14.14
N SER A 249 -14.49 12.87 15.04
CA SER A 249 -14.72 12.92 16.49
C SER A 249 -16.06 13.54 16.89
N GLU A 250 -16.42 14.69 16.31
CA GLU A 250 -17.67 15.41 16.65
C GLU A 250 -18.92 14.86 15.93
N THR A 251 -18.83 13.74 15.22
CA THR A 251 -19.97 13.13 14.54
C THR A 251 -20.85 12.38 15.54
N LYS A 252 -22.15 12.67 15.54
CA LYS A 252 -23.14 11.91 16.32
C LYS A 252 -23.53 10.62 15.57
N ASN A 253 -23.73 9.54 16.33
CA ASN A 253 -24.07 8.19 15.83
C ASN A 253 -23.17 7.71 14.66
N PRO A 254 -21.82 7.76 14.76
CA PRO A 254 -20.93 7.34 13.67
C PRO A 254 -21.15 5.88 13.25
N GLU A 255 -21.62 5.02 14.16
CA GLU A 255 -21.97 3.62 13.92
C GLU A 255 -23.17 3.49 12.97
N GLU A 256 -24.17 4.36 13.13
CA GLU A 256 -25.41 4.36 12.34
C GLU A 256 -25.17 4.89 10.92
N ILE A 257 -24.27 5.85 10.77
CA ILE A 257 -23.84 6.38 9.48
C ILE A 257 -23.00 5.33 8.74
N THR A 258 -22.02 4.71 9.43
CA THR A 258 -21.14 3.68 8.84
C THR A 258 -21.93 2.46 8.34
N ARG A 259 -22.97 2.05 9.08
CA ARG A 259 -23.81 0.87 8.74
C ARG A 259 -24.66 1.05 7.47
N GLN A 260 -24.64 2.24 6.88
CA GLN A 260 -25.33 2.52 5.61
C GLN A 260 -24.40 2.50 4.39
N ALA A 261 -23.09 2.39 4.58
CA ALA A 261 -22.11 2.43 3.51
C ALA A 261 -21.96 1.08 2.80
N ASP A 262 -21.69 1.12 1.49
CA ASP A 262 -21.19 -0.03 0.71
C ASP A 262 -19.65 -0.10 0.73
N ILE A 263 -18.98 1.04 0.95
CA ILE A 263 -17.52 1.16 1.07
C ILE A 263 -17.20 1.95 2.34
N VAL A 264 -16.38 1.40 3.23
CA VAL A 264 -15.88 2.08 4.44
C VAL A 264 -14.37 2.21 4.34
N ILE A 265 -13.84 3.42 4.55
CA ILE A 265 -12.39 3.69 4.60
C ILE A 265 -12.06 4.33 5.94
N SER A 266 -11.10 3.78 6.68
CA SER A 266 -10.80 4.13 8.07
C SER A 266 -9.38 4.69 8.23
N ASP A 267 -9.27 5.98 8.51
CA ASP A 267 -8.05 6.72 8.85
C ASP A 267 -8.32 7.62 10.08
N ILE A 268 -8.35 6.99 11.25
CA ILE A 268 -8.83 7.57 12.52
C ILE A 268 -7.67 7.85 13.47
N GLY A 269 -6.63 7.05 13.40
CA GLY A 269 -5.55 7.07 14.38
C GLY A 269 -5.97 6.47 15.74
N LYS A 270 -6.88 5.48 15.77
CA LYS A 270 -7.33 4.83 17.01
C LYS A 270 -7.54 3.31 16.86
N PRO A 271 -6.78 2.45 17.58
CA PRO A 271 -6.79 1.01 17.36
C PRO A 271 -8.13 0.33 17.68
N ASN A 272 -8.60 -0.53 16.78
CA ASN A 272 -9.81 -1.36 16.92
C ASN A 272 -11.11 -0.60 17.27
N MET A 273 -11.21 0.68 16.90
CA MET A 273 -12.37 1.53 17.15
C MET A 273 -13.57 1.14 16.29
N VAL A 274 -13.35 0.79 15.01
CA VAL A 274 -14.43 0.37 14.11
C VAL A 274 -14.74 -1.12 14.35
N ARG A 275 -15.93 -1.39 14.88
CA ARG A 275 -16.39 -2.73 15.26
C ARG A 275 -17.21 -3.37 14.15
N GLY A 276 -17.36 -4.70 14.15
CA GLY A 276 -18.16 -5.41 13.14
C GLY A 276 -19.63 -4.92 13.08
N SER A 277 -20.17 -4.46 14.21
CA SER A 277 -21.51 -3.87 14.31
C SER A 277 -21.67 -2.49 13.63
N TRP A 278 -20.58 -1.86 13.20
CA TRP A 278 -20.60 -0.62 12.41
C TRP A 278 -20.79 -0.90 10.92
N ILE A 279 -20.54 -2.13 10.47
CA ILE A 279 -20.38 -2.46 9.06
C ILE A 279 -21.69 -3.01 8.49
N LYS A 280 -22.05 -2.55 7.29
CA LYS A 280 -23.16 -3.11 6.51
C LYS A 280 -22.78 -4.51 6.02
N PRO A 281 -23.64 -5.54 6.17
CA PRO A 281 -23.39 -6.86 5.59
C PRO A 281 -23.11 -6.75 4.08
N GLY A 282 -21.96 -7.28 3.66
CA GLY A 282 -21.50 -7.23 2.27
C GLY A 282 -20.77 -5.93 1.84
N ALA A 283 -20.49 -4.99 2.75
CA ALA A 283 -19.66 -3.82 2.43
C ALA A 283 -18.18 -4.16 2.24
N VAL A 284 -17.47 -3.30 1.51
CA VAL A 284 -16.00 -3.31 1.39
C VAL A 284 -15.41 -2.44 2.51
N VAL A 285 -14.35 -2.91 3.18
CA VAL A 285 -13.67 -2.17 4.24
C VAL A 285 -12.17 -2.03 3.97
N ILE A 286 -11.69 -0.78 3.98
CA ILE A 286 -10.29 -0.39 3.81
C ILE A 286 -9.79 0.20 5.13
N ASN A 287 -8.70 -0.35 5.67
CA ASN A 287 -8.06 0.06 6.92
C ASN A 287 -6.72 0.75 6.61
N ILE A 288 -6.61 2.02 6.99
CA ILE A 288 -5.40 2.84 6.78
C ILE A 288 -4.59 2.95 8.07
N GLY A 289 -5.28 3.22 9.19
CA GLY A 289 -4.63 3.40 10.49
C GLY A 289 -3.83 2.16 10.92
N THR A 290 -2.66 2.40 11.48
CA THR A 290 -1.67 1.39 11.88
C THR A 290 -1.11 1.73 13.25
N HIS A 291 -1.27 0.83 14.23
CA HIS A 291 -1.03 1.12 15.66
C HIS A 291 -0.12 0.11 16.32
N LEU A 292 0.97 0.59 16.93
CA LEU A 292 1.81 -0.20 17.82
C LEU A 292 1.14 -0.31 19.20
N VAL A 293 0.69 -1.51 19.56
CA VAL A 293 -0.01 -1.77 20.83
C VAL A 293 0.79 -2.78 21.64
N ARG A 294 1.13 -2.45 22.89
CA ARG A 294 1.82 -3.38 23.80
C ARG A 294 1.00 -4.65 24.01
N ASP A 295 1.64 -5.80 23.85
CA ASP A 295 1.07 -7.12 24.08
C ASP A 295 2.17 -8.02 24.69
N PRO A 296 2.14 -8.29 26.00
CA PRO A 296 3.15 -9.10 26.67
C PRO A 296 3.25 -10.55 26.17
N ASN A 297 2.32 -11.01 25.33
CA ASN A 297 2.30 -12.35 24.75
C ASN A 297 2.87 -12.37 23.32
N ALA A 298 3.10 -11.21 22.71
CA ALA A 298 3.72 -11.12 21.39
C ALA A 298 5.26 -11.23 21.52
N PRO A 299 5.96 -11.83 20.52
CA PRO A 299 7.40 -12.10 20.62
C PRO A 299 8.29 -10.87 20.90
N GLU A 300 7.84 -9.67 20.53
CA GLU A 300 8.57 -8.40 20.72
C GLU A 300 7.92 -7.50 21.77
N GLY A 301 6.99 -8.02 22.59
CA GLY A 301 6.26 -7.26 23.61
C GLY A 301 5.20 -6.29 23.06
N PHE A 302 5.01 -6.26 21.75
CA PHE A 302 3.97 -5.50 21.06
C PHE A 302 3.38 -6.28 19.88
N ARG A 303 2.18 -5.88 19.49
CA ARG A 303 1.52 -6.23 18.23
C ARG A 303 1.20 -4.97 17.44
N ILE A 304 1.00 -5.12 16.14
CA ILE A 304 0.49 -4.03 15.30
C ILE A 304 -0.98 -4.34 14.96
N VAL A 305 -1.85 -3.34 15.04
CA VAL A 305 -3.30 -3.46 14.77
C VAL A 305 -3.82 -2.30 13.93
N GLY A 306 -4.95 -2.52 13.26
CA GLY A 306 -5.65 -1.49 12.50
C GLY A 306 -6.54 -0.57 13.35
N ASP A 307 -7.15 0.43 12.71
CA ASP A 307 -8.30 1.15 13.27
C ASP A 307 -9.55 0.25 13.35
N ILE A 308 -9.65 -0.78 12.50
CA ILE A 308 -10.75 -1.74 12.47
C ILE A 308 -10.46 -2.97 13.34
N CYS A 309 -11.47 -3.51 14.03
CA CYS A 309 -11.38 -4.81 14.70
C CYS A 309 -11.54 -5.93 13.65
N TYR A 310 -10.41 -6.36 13.07
CA TYR A 310 -10.38 -7.25 11.91
C TYR A 310 -11.20 -8.54 12.12
N GLU A 311 -11.12 -9.14 13.30
CA GLU A 311 -11.76 -10.40 13.68
C GLU A 311 -13.30 -10.30 13.77
N GLU A 312 -13.86 -9.09 13.86
CA GLU A 312 -15.29 -8.85 13.77
C GLU A 312 -15.69 -8.46 12.35
N VAL A 313 -14.93 -7.56 11.72
CA VAL A 313 -15.28 -6.99 10.42
C VAL A 313 -15.15 -8.01 9.29
N CYS A 314 -14.19 -8.94 9.36
CA CYS A 314 -13.98 -9.98 8.34
C CYS A 314 -15.15 -10.98 8.22
N LYS A 315 -16.08 -10.99 9.19
CA LYS A 315 -17.29 -11.83 9.21
C LYS A 315 -18.54 -11.12 8.67
N VAL A 316 -18.43 -9.82 8.34
CA VAL A 316 -19.56 -8.96 7.93
C VAL A 316 -19.30 -8.30 6.57
N ALA A 317 -18.05 -7.92 6.30
CA ALA A 317 -17.64 -7.36 5.02
C ALA A 317 -17.69 -8.40 3.88
N SER A 318 -17.88 -7.94 2.64
CA SER A 318 -17.62 -8.75 1.44
C SER A 318 -16.12 -8.78 1.09
N ALA A 319 -15.41 -7.69 1.36
CA ALA A 319 -13.97 -7.58 1.16
C ALA A 319 -13.32 -6.68 2.21
N ILE A 320 -12.09 -6.99 2.60
CA ILE A 320 -11.39 -6.36 3.72
C ILE A 320 -9.88 -6.26 3.43
N THR A 321 -9.25 -5.11 3.64
CA THR A 321 -7.78 -5.06 3.73
C THR A 321 -7.32 -5.65 5.06
N PRO A 322 -6.40 -6.63 5.08
CA PRO A 322 -5.83 -7.14 6.32
C PRO A 322 -4.81 -6.14 6.88
N PHE A 323 -4.42 -6.32 8.14
CA PHE A 323 -3.13 -5.81 8.56
C PHE A 323 -2.03 -6.84 8.24
N GLU A 324 -1.45 -6.74 7.04
CA GLU A 324 -0.28 -7.52 6.61
C GLU A 324 0.67 -6.66 5.76
N GLY A 325 1.93 -6.52 6.17
CA GLY A 325 3.02 -6.17 5.22
C GLY A 325 3.69 -4.79 5.30
N GLY A 326 3.46 -3.99 6.35
CA GLY A 326 4.27 -2.80 6.65
C GLY A 326 3.90 -1.50 5.89
N PRO A 327 4.29 -0.32 6.42
CA PRO A 327 3.76 0.95 5.96
C PRO A 327 4.35 1.43 4.62
N GLY A 328 3.47 1.92 3.72
CA GLY A 328 3.83 2.94 2.73
C GLY A 328 4.36 2.49 1.37
N PHE A 329 4.57 1.19 1.10
CA PHE A 329 5.04 0.73 -0.23
C PHE A 329 4.11 1.15 -1.39
N LEU A 330 2.79 1.11 -1.18
CA LEU A 330 1.81 1.62 -2.14
C LEU A 330 1.97 3.12 -2.34
N THR A 331 2.03 3.91 -1.25
CA THR A 331 2.26 5.36 -1.26
C THR A 331 3.52 5.75 -2.03
N LEU A 332 4.63 5.08 -1.76
CA LEU A 332 5.94 5.28 -2.41
C LEU A 332 5.91 4.94 -3.90
N THR A 333 5.08 3.97 -4.30
CA THR A 333 4.86 3.62 -5.70
C THR A 333 3.97 4.64 -6.42
N MET A 334 2.94 5.16 -5.74
CA MET A 334 2.07 6.21 -6.29
C MET A 334 2.76 7.58 -6.39
N LEU A 335 3.75 7.84 -5.53
CA LEU A 335 4.71 8.93 -5.68
C LEU A 335 5.50 8.80 -6.99
N LEU A 336 6.09 7.64 -7.27
CA LEU A 336 6.81 7.40 -8.54
C LEU A 336 5.87 7.55 -9.75
N SER A 337 4.60 7.11 -9.64
CA SER A 337 3.55 7.38 -10.63
C SER A 337 3.30 8.88 -10.84
N ASN A 338 3.33 9.69 -9.78
CA ASN A 338 3.23 11.15 -9.86
C ASN A 338 4.48 11.77 -10.52
N VAL A 339 5.70 11.35 -10.15
CA VAL A 339 6.96 11.81 -10.78
C VAL A 339 6.97 11.51 -12.29
N LEU A 340 6.55 10.30 -12.69
CA LEU A 340 6.38 9.92 -14.10
C LEU A 340 5.34 10.80 -14.81
N THR A 341 4.20 11.05 -14.16
CA THR A 341 3.14 11.92 -14.70
C THR A 341 3.64 13.35 -14.92
N SER A 342 4.44 13.88 -13.97
CA SER A 342 5.09 15.18 -14.10
C SER A 342 6.02 15.25 -15.30
N ALA A 343 6.93 14.28 -15.44
CA ALA A 343 7.86 14.22 -16.55
C ALA A 343 7.15 14.06 -17.91
N LYS A 344 6.10 13.24 -17.98
CA LYS A 344 5.24 13.12 -19.18
C LYS A 344 4.56 14.43 -19.56
N ARG A 345 4.22 15.28 -18.59
CA ARG A 345 3.64 16.62 -18.80
C ARG A 345 4.70 17.60 -19.28
N PHE A 346 5.81 17.74 -18.54
CA PHE A 346 6.91 18.66 -18.82
C PHE A 346 7.51 18.45 -20.23
N HIS A 347 7.81 17.20 -20.60
CA HIS A 347 8.34 16.85 -21.92
C HIS A 347 7.26 16.70 -23.02
N ASN A 348 6.00 17.10 -22.75
CA ASN A 348 4.84 17.00 -23.66
C ASN A 348 4.63 15.59 -24.27
N PHE A 349 5.12 14.54 -23.60
CA PHE A 349 5.31 13.19 -24.15
C PHE A 349 4.01 12.56 -24.66
N ILE A 350 2.89 12.78 -23.95
CA ILE A 350 1.58 12.24 -24.34
C ILE A 350 1.10 12.86 -25.67
N GLN A 351 1.37 14.14 -25.91
CA GLN A 351 1.00 14.80 -27.17
C GLN A 351 1.86 14.29 -28.33
N MET A 352 3.17 14.12 -28.10
CA MET A 352 4.09 13.59 -29.10
C MET A 352 3.73 12.15 -29.49
N MET A 353 3.48 11.27 -28.52
CA MET A 353 3.06 9.90 -28.79
C MET A 353 1.75 9.83 -29.57
N ARG A 354 0.77 10.70 -29.26
CA ARG A 354 -0.48 10.81 -30.03
C ARG A 354 -0.23 11.23 -31.49
N LYS A 355 0.62 12.24 -31.73
CA LYS A 355 0.98 12.67 -33.09
C LYS A 355 1.65 11.53 -33.86
N ASN A 356 2.62 10.85 -33.27
CA ASN A 356 3.35 9.76 -33.93
C ASN A 356 2.41 8.59 -34.30
N MET A 357 1.45 8.23 -33.44
CA MET A 357 0.43 7.22 -33.76
C MET A 357 -0.51 7.60 -34.91
N TYR A 358 -0.72 8.90 -35.17
CA TYR A 358 -1.49 9.37 -36.33
C TYR A 358 -0.66 9.42 -37.63
N VAL A 359 0.67 9.46 -37.53
CA VAL A 359 1.58 9.42 -38.69
C VAL A 359 1.88 7.99 -39.11
N ASP A 360 2.13 7.08 -38.15
CA ASP A 360 2.47 5.66 -38.40
C ASP A 360 1.23 4.76 -38.59
N GLY A 361 0.23 5.26 -39.33
CA GLY A 361 -1.08 4.63 -39.49
C GLY A 361 -1.08 3.28 -40.22
N SER A 362 0.08 2.84 -40.74
CA SER A 362 0.27 1.58 -41.47
C SER A 362 0.76 0.41 -40.59
N ASN A 363 1.35 0.66 -39.41
CA ASN A 363 1.91 -0.40 -38.56
C ASN A 363 1.21 -0.53 -37.19
N LYS A 364 0.11 -1.30 -37.18
CA LYS A 364 -0.43 -1.85 -35.92
C LYS A 364 0.41 -3.06 -35.47
N GLU A 365 1.48 -2.83 -34.70
CA GLU A 365 2.06 -3.89 -33.87
C GLU A 365 1.00 -4.42 -32.90
N THR A 366 0.41 -5.57 -33.23
CA THR A 366 -0.59 -6.22 -32.39
C THR A 366 0.13 -6.80 -31.16
N ILE A 367 -0.21 -6.31 -29.97
CA ILE A 367 0.36 -6.78 -28.70
C ILE A 367 0.03 -8.27 -28.54
N ASN A 368 1.01 -9.12 -28.80
CA ASN A 368 0.84 -10.57 -28.74
C ASN A 368 0.87 -11.04 -27.27
N LEU A 369 -0.31 -11.27 -26.70
CA LEU A 369 -0.49 -11.72 -25.31
C LEU A 369 0.20 -13.06 -25.05
N ASP A 370 0.33 -13.94 -26.04
CA ASP A 370 1.01 -15.24 -25.88
C ASP A 370 2.51 -15.05 -25.62
N LYS A 371 3.15 -14.05 -26.25
CA LYS A 371 4.56 -13.67 -26.03
C LYS A 371 4.79 -13.13 -24.62
N ILE A 372 3.80 -12.44 -24.04
CA ILE A 372 3.83 -11.96 -22.64
C ILE A 372 3.60 -13.14 -21.70
N THR A 373 2.57 -13.94 -21.94
CA THR A 373 2.20 -15.13 -21.14
C THR A 373 3.31 -16.18 -21.13
N ALA A 374 4.00 -16.41 -22.25
CA ALA A 374 5.16 -17.29 -22.34
C ALA A 374 6.36 -16.74 -21.54
N ARG A 375 6.54 -15.41 -21.50
CA ARG A 375 7.61 -14.77 -20.71
C ARG A 375 7.32 -14.86 -19.21
N LEU A 376 6.07 -14.70 -18.80
CA LEU A 376 5.61 -14.94 -17.42
C LEU A 376 5.77 -16.41 -17.02
N LYS A 377 5.33 -17.36 -17.86
CA LYS A 377 5.54 -18.82 -17.64
C LYS A 377 7.03 -19.20 -17.53
N LYS A 378 7.92 -18.46 -18.19
CA LYS A 378 9.38 -18.68 -18.10
C LYS A 378 10.02 -18.05 -16.85
N LEU A 379 9.34 -17.11 -16.21
CA LEU A 379 9.73 -16.55 -14.90
C LEU A 379 9.15 -17.39 -13.73
N SER A 380 8.03 -18.09 -13.93
CA SER A 380 7.40 -18.91 -12.90
C SER A 380 7.98 -20.32 -12.74
N TYR A 381 8.91 -20.76 -13.60
CA TYR A 381 9.59 -22.06 -13.48
C TYR A 381 11.01 -21.91 -12.93
N GLY A 382 11.09 -21.79 -11.59
CA GLY A 382 12.36 -21.67 -10.85
C GLY A 382 12.36 -22.28 -9.44
N ARG A 383 11.22 -22.83 -8.97
CA ARG A 383 11.01 -23.60 -7.73
C ARG A 383 9.70 -24.39 -7.85
N SER A 384 9.50 -25.40 -7.01
CA SER A 384 8.25 -26.17 -6.95
C SER A 384 7.09 -25.35 -6.37
N SER A 385 5.87 -25.73 -6.73
CA SER A 385 4.62 -25.01 -6.42
C SER A 385 4.26 -24.92 -4.93
N ASP A 386 4.89 -25.73 -4.09
CA ASP A 386 4.35 -26.01 -2.74
C ASP A 386 4.93 -25.10 -1.65
N HIS A 387 6.09 -24.46 -1.90
CA HIS A 387 6.77 -23.57 -0.95
C HIS A 387 7.28 -22.27 -1.61
N CYS A 388 6.35 -21.48 -2.15
CA CYS A 388 6.53 -20.03 -2.17
C CYS A 388 6.02 -19.47 -0.83
N ASP A 389 6.84 -19.57 0.22
CA ASP A 389 6.50 -19.00 1.53
C ASP A 389 6.51 -17.45 1.42
N ILE A 390 5.34 -16.88 1.18
CA ILE A 390 5.12 -15.43 1.13
C ILE A 390 5.50 -14.79 2.47
N ALA A 391 5.29 -15.48 3.60
CA ALA A 391 5.73 -15.01 4.90
C ALA A 391 7.26 -15.11 5.08
N LEU A 392 8.01 -15.86 4.25
CA LEU A 392 9.48 -15.83 4.20
C LEU A 392 9.99 -14.69 3.32
N VAL A 393 9.34 -14.39 2.18
CA VAL A 393 9.65 -13.18 1.41
C VAL A 393 9.37 -11.93 2.24
N ALA A 394 8.21 -11.89 2.91
CA ALA A 394 7.89 -10.87 3.89
C ALA A 394 8.88 -10.86 5.06
N ARG A 395 9.26 -12.00 5.67
CA ARG A 395 10.30 -12.02 6.73
C ARG A 395 11.69 -11.63 6.26
N ASN A 396 12.04 -11.74 4.97
CA ASN A 396 13.34 -11.29 4.48
C ASN A 396 13.37 -9.79 4.18
N VAL A 397 12.23 -9.19 3.79
CA VAL A 397 12.08 -7.73 3.66
C VAL A 397 11.89 -7.10 5.05
N CYS A 398 10.96 -7.61 5.84
CA CYS A 398 10.65 -7.12 7.18
C CYS A 398 11.70 -7.51 8.23
N GLY A 399 12.46 -8.59 8.06
CA GLY A 399 13.55 -8.95 8.98
C GLY A 399 14.68 -7.91 9.00
N GLY A 400 14.90 -7.21 7.88
CA GLY A 400 15.73 -6.01 7.83
C GLY A 400 15.12 -4.84 8.62
N LEU A 401 13.79 -4.70 8.62
CA LEU A 401 13.07 -3.67 9.38
C LEU A 401 13.00 -3.97 10.90
N TYR A 402 12.93 -5.24 11.29
CA TYR A 402 12.71 -5.67 12.68
C TYR A 402 13.99 -5.76 13.51
N ASN A 403 15.14 -6.13 12.93
CA ASN A 403 16.41 -6.20 13.67
C ASN A 403 16.84 -4.84 14.28
N GLY A 404 16.38 -3.71 13.70
CA GLY A 404 16.62 -2.36 14.23
C GLY A 404 15.80 -1.98 15.48
N ILE A 405 14.83 -2.78 15.90
CA ILE A 405 14.02 -2.53 17.11
C ILE A 405 14.72 -3.10 18.36
N ASN A 406 15.46 -4.21 18.20
CA ASN A 406 16.11 -4.93 19.30
C ASN A 406 17.40 -4.25 19.85
N SER A 407 17.80 -3.10 19.31
CA SER A 407 18.91 -2.29 19.84
C SER A 407 18.47 -1.16 20.79
N MET A 408 17.19 -1.11 21.18
CA MET A 408 16.70 -0.19 22.22
C MET A 408 16.74 -0.83 23.62
N ASN A 409 17.92 -0.79 24.24
CA ASN A 409 18.15 -0.81 25.70
C ASN A 409 19.49 -0.12 26.00
#